data_AF-A0AAW7MF08-F1
#
_entry.id   AF-A0AAW7MF08-F1
#
_cell.length_a   1.000
_cell.length_b   1.000
_cell.length_c   1.000
_cell.angle_alpha   90.00
_cell.angle_beta   90.00
_cell.angle_gamma   90.00
#
_symmetry.space_group_name_H-M   'P 1'
#
loop_
_entity.id
_entity.type
_entity.pdbx_description
1 polymer ?
#
loop_
_entity_poly.entity_id
_entity_poly.type
_entity_poly.pdbx_seq_one_letter_code
_entity_poly.pdbx_strand_id
1 'polypeptide(L)'
;MTSMNILLKLLPQELQDILKTNQLDNVSTYFMSNNIANENLVFYLSNLANQINTIEYHEMAGSIFHFHFNYMEHAYDLAYYHYWQSLELSHFEDEKLINEFLEILGEPDFDMISKEHIKLVANKVLEKDPDNTLAMKYIK
;
A
#
# COMPACT_ATOMS: atom_id res chain seq x y z
N MET A 1 17.80 16.35 -15.12
CA MET A 1 17.46 14.95 -14.78
C MET A 1 16.49 15.03 -13.61
N THR A 2 15.25 14.57 -13.75
CA THR A 2 14.25 14.63 -12.66
C THR A 2 14.63 13.66 -11.54
N SER A 3 14.21 13.93 -10.30
CA SER A 3 14.45 13.05 -9.15
C SER A 3 13.97 11.61 -9.40
N MET A 4 12.85 11.45 -10.11
CA MET A 4 12.28 10.16 -10.53
C MET A 4 13.24 9.35 -11.40
N ASN A 5 13.94 9.99 -12.35
CA ASN A 5 14.90 9.31 -13.21
C ASN A 5 16.16 8.83 -12.44
N ILE A 6 16.46 9.45 -11.31
CA ILE A 6 17.53 8.99 -10.42
C ILE A 6 17.07 7.76 -9.65
N LEU A 7 15.88 7.81 -9.04
CA LEU A 7 15.32 6.66 -8.29
C LEU A 7 15.17 5.42 -9.18
N LEU A 8 14.63 5.56 -10.39
CA LEU A 8 14.51 4.46 -11.33
C LEU A 8 15.88 3.82 -11.65
N LYS A 9 16.94 4.61 -11.79
CA LYS A 9 18.29 4.09 -12.06
C LYS A 9 18.93 3.35 -10.87
N LEU A 10 18.41 3.52 -9.66
CA LEU A 10 18.85 2.77 -8.49
C LEU A 10 18.22 1.37 -8.42
N LEU A 11 17.20 1.09 -9.23
CA LEU A 11 16.56 -0.21 -9.30
C LEU A 11 17.28 -1.14 -10.31
N PRO A 12 17.27 -2.46 -10.07
CA PRO A 12 17.66 -3.46 -11.06
C PRO A 12 16.93 -3.26 -12.39
N GLN A 13 17.59 -3.61 -13.50
CA GLN A 13 17.05 -3.40 -14.84
C GLN A 13 15.68 -4.04 -15.03
N GLU A 14 15.47 -5.25 -14.51
CA GLU A 14 14.20 -5.96 -14.59
C GLU A 14 13.06 -5.22 -13.89
N LEU A 15 13.30 -4.67 -12.69
CA LEU A 15 12.32 -3.81 -12.00
C LEU A 15 12.06 -2.52 -12.78
N GLN A 16 13.10 -1.91 -13.35
CA GLN A 16 12.89 -0.74 -14.21
C GLN A 16 11.99 -1.06 -15.40
N ASP A 17 12.13 -2.23 -16.00
CA ASP A 17 11.37 -2.64 -17.18
C ASP A 17 9.91 -2.97 -16.79
N ILE A 18 9.68 -3.63 -15.66
CA ILE A 18 8.35 -3.83 -15.07
C ILE A 18 7.63 -2.48 -14.88
N LEU A 19 8.30 -1.51 -14.26
CA LEU A 19 7.73 -0.20 -13.97
C LEU A 19 7.46 0.61 -15.25
N LYS A 20 8.38 0.60 -16.22
CA LYS A 20 8.23 1.31 -17.51
C LYS A 20 7.11 0.73 -18.37
N THR A 21 6.82 -0.56 -18.22
CA THR A 21 5.73 -1.25 -18.94
C THR A 21 4.41 -1.26 -18.16
N ASN A 22 4.37 -0.59 -17.00
CA ASN A 22 3.21 -0.48 -16.12
C ASN A 22 2.65 -1.84 -15.67
N GLN A 23 3.52 -2.82 -15.46
CA GLN A 23 3.16 -4.16 -15.00
C GLN A 23 3.31 -4.29 -13.48
N LEU A 24 2.71 -3.37 -12.72
CA LEU A 24 2.99 -3.22 -11.28
C LEU A 24 2.74 -4.50 -10.46
N ASP A 25 1.76 -5.32 -10.84
CA ASP A 25 1.50 -6.63 -10.22
C ASP A 25 2.70 -7.58 -10.27
N ASN A 26 3.58 -7.42 -11.27
CA ASN A 26 4.78 -8.24 -11.40
C ASN A 26 5.90 -7.83 -10.44
N VAL A 27 5.81 -6.67 -9.77
CA VAL A 27 6.83 -6.22 -8.81
C VAL A 27 6.86 -7.15 -7.60
N SER A 28 5.71 -7.47 -7.01
CA SER A 28 5.65 -8.44 -5.89
C SER A 28 6.16 -9.82 -6.31
N THR A 29 5.79 -10.26 -7.52
CA THR A 29 6.30 -11.52 -8.10
C THR A 29 7.83 -11.51 -8.24
N TYR A 30 8.42 -10.38 -8.64
CA TYR A 30 9.87 -10.22 -8.75
C TYR A 30 10.56 -10.40 -7.39
N PHE A 31 10.07 -9.77 -6.33
CA PHE A 31 10.63 -9.92 -4.98
C PHE A 31 10.54 -11.35 -4.47
N MET A 32 9.36 -11.97 -4.61
CA MET A 32 9.11 -13.34 -4.14
C MET A 32 9.93 -14.38 -4.91
N SER A 33 9.88 -14.34 -6.24
CA SER A 33 10.50 -15.36 -7.10
C SER A 33 12.02 -15.36 -7.00
N ASN A 34 12.61 -14.19 -6.75
CA ASN A 34 14.06 -14.03 -6.63
C ASN A 34 14.54 -14.03 -5.16
N ASN A 35 13.64 -14.24 -4.19
CA ASN A 35 13.93 -14.19 -2.75
C ASN A 35 14.74 -12.95 -2.34
N ILE A 36 14.34 -11.78 -2.83
CA ILE A 36 15.11 -10.54 -2.66
C ILE A 36 14.85 -9.97 -1.27
N ALA A 37 15.86 -9.99 -0.41
CA ALA A 37 15.81 -9.40 0.93
C ALA A 37 16.48 -8.01 1.01
N ASN A 38 16.77 -7.37 -0.13
CA ASN A 38 17.45 -6.08 -0.15
C ASN A 38 16.49 -4.94 0.19
N GLU A 39 16.53 -4.50 1.44
CA GLU A 39 15.70 -3.44 2.00
C GLU A 39 15.83 -2.10 1.27
N ASN A 40 17.01 -1.77 0.74
CA ASN A 40 17.20 -0.53 -0.01
C ASN A 40 16.30 -0.47 -1.26
N LEU A 41 16.03 -1.62 -1.89
CA LEU A 41 15.18 -1.66 -3.07
C LEU A 41 13.72 -1.32 -2.75
N VAL A 42 13.19 -1.84 -1.63
CA VAL A 42 11.82 -1.50 -1.23
C VAL A 42 11.72 -0.02 -0.82
N PHE A 43 12.74 0.55 -0.18
CA PHE A 43 12.76 1.99 0.09
C PHE A 43 12.85 2.85 -1.18
N TYR A 44 13.56 2.41 -2.21
CA TYR A 44 13.57 3.12 -3.49
C TYR A 44 12.20 3.07 -4.17
N LEU A 45 11.49 1.94 -4.10
CA LEU A 45 10.12 1.81 -4.61
C LEU A 45 9.12 2.66 -3.81
N SER A 46 9.23 2.69 -2.49
CA SER A 46 8.43 3.56 -1.62
C SER A 46 8.61 5.04 -1.98
N ASN A 47 9.87 5.48 -2.15
CA ASN A 47 10.16 6.85 -2.59
C ASN A 47 9.64 7.13 -4.00
N LEU A 48 9.70 6.15 -4.90
CA LEU A 48 9.15 6.28 -6.24
C LEU A 48 7.62 6.42 -6.20
N ALA A 49 6.95 5.64 -5.35
CA ALA A 49 5.50 5.74 -5.14
C ALA A 49 5.11 7.13 -4.65
N ASN A 50 5.85 7.72 -3.70
CA ASN A 50 5.60 9.09 -3.25
C ASN A 50 5.84 10.15 -4.34
N GLN A 51 6.73 9.91 -5.29
CA GLN A 51 6.99 10.85 -6.39
C GLN A 51 5.97 10.76 -7.52
N ILE A 52 5.50 9.56 -7.83
CA ILE A 52 4.48 9.31 -8.85
C ILE A 52 3.08 9.63 -8.31
N ASN A 53 2.86 9.31 -7.03
CA ASN A 53 1.69 9.67 -6.24
C ASN A 53 0.36 9.24 -6.88
N THR A 54 0.30 7.98 -7.31
CA THR A 54 -0.94 7.34 -7.79
C THR A 54 -1.30 6.17 -6.89
N ILE A 55 -2.59 5.81 -6.89
CA ILE A 55 -3.14 4.69 -6.10
C ILE A 55 -2.34 3.43 -6.37
N GLU A 56 -2.11 3.07 -7.62
CA GLU A 56 -1.49 1.79 -8.00
C GLU A 56 -0.05 1.67 -7.49
N TYR A 57 0.70 2.78 -7.44
CA TYR A 57 2.05 2.80 -6.92
C TYR A 57 2.10 2.69 -5.40
N HIS A 58 1.14 3.31 -4.71
CA HIS A 58 1.01 3.17 -3.26
C HIS A 58 0.58 1.76 -2.88
N GLU A 59 -0.42 1.19 -3.55
CA GLU A 59 -0.83 -0.21 -3.33
C GLU A 59 0.31 -1.20 -3.59
N MET A 60 1.09 -0.99 -4.66
CA MET A 60 2.29 -1.77 -4.94
C MET A 60 3.31 -1.68 -3.79
N ALA A 61 3.67 -0.47 -3.34
CA ALA A 61 4.64 -0.31 -2.26
C ALA A 61 4.13 -0.89 -0.94
N GLY A 62 2.87 -0.63 -0.59
CA GLY A 62 2.23 -1.14 0.62
C GLY A 62 2.20 -2.66 0.67
N SER A 63 1.79 -3.32 -0.42
CA SER A 63 1.76 -4.78 -0.51
C SER A 63 3.14 -5.44 -0.37
N ILE A 64 4.20 -4.80 -0.86
CA ILE A 64 5.57 -5.33 -0.73
C ILE A 64 6.03 -5.29 0.73
N PHE A 65 5.74 -4.20 1.45
CA PHE A 65 6.02 -4.14 2.89
C PHE A 65 5.16 -5.13 3.68
N HIS A 66 3.88 -5.23 3.36
CA HIS A 66 2.92 -6.07 4.06
C HIS A 66 3.19 -7.58 3.86
N PHE A 67 3.55 -8.03 2.66
CA PHE A 67 3.63 -9.46 2.38
C PHE A 67 5.05 -10.01 2.23
N HIS A 68 6.01 -9.21 1.77
CA HIS A 68 7.36 -9.70 1.49
C HIS A 68 8.39 -9.23 2.51
N PHE A 69 8.29 -7.97 2.95
CA PHE A 69 9.20 -7.37 3.94
C PHE A 69 8.58 -7.24 5.33
N ASN A 70 7.54 -8.00 5.66
CA ASN A 70 6.80 -7.91 6.92
C ASN A 70 7.62 -8.21 8.19
N TYR A 71 8.79 -8.81 8.03
CA TYR A 71 9.74 -9.05 9.10
C TYR A 71 10.56 -7.80 9.47
N MET A 72 10.57 -6.77 8.62
CA MET A 72 11.34 -5.55 8.87
C MET A 72 10.69 -4.73 9.98
N GLU A 73 11.53 -4.06 10.76
CA GLU A 73 11.07 -3.03 11.68
C GLU A 73 10.29 -1.96 10.89
N HIS A 74 9.12 -1.57 11.39
CA HIS A 74 8.21 -0.61 10.75
C HIS A 74 7.62 -1.03 9.40
N ALA A 75 7.70 -2.31 8.99
CA ALA A 75 7.09 -2.76 7.74
C ALA A 75 5.58 -2.47 7.70
N TYR A 76 4.87 -2.79 8.77
CA TYR A 76 3.43 -2.56 8.88
C TYR A 76 3.08 -1.06 8.96
N ASP A 77 3.91 -0.24 9.62
CA ASP A 77 3.75 1.22 9.62
C ASP A 77 3.85 1.79 8.19
N LEU A 78 4.82 1.30 7.41
CA LEU A 78 5.05 1.72 6.03
C LEU A 78 3.98 1.19 5.07
N ALA A 79 3.50 -0.04 5.29
CA ALA A 79 2.36 -0.59 4.56
C ALA A 79 1.11 0.25 4.81
N TYR A 80 0.80 0.52 6.08
CA TYR A 80 -0.30 1.38 6.48
C TYR A 80 -0.18 2.79 5.86
N TYR A 81 1.00 3.41 5.92
CA TYR A 81 1.24 4.71 5.28
C TYR A 81 0.82 4.70 3.82
N HIS A 82 1.24 3.70 3.05
CA HIS A 82 0.91 3.64 1.63
C HIS A 82 -0.57 3.32 1.37
N TYR A 83 -1.17 2.37 2.08
CA TYR A 83 -2.61 2.09 1.95
C TYR A 83 -3.46 3.33 2.29
N TRP A 84 -3.05 4.10 3.31
CA TRP A 84 -3.70 5.36 3.65
C TRP A 84 -3.57 6.40 2.53
N GLN A 85 -2.40 6.54 1.91
CA GLN A 85 -2.23 7.43 0.76
C GLN A 85 -3.17 7.04 -0.40
N SER A 86 -3.35 5.76 -0.69
CA SER A 86 -4.31 5.29 -1.70
C SER A 86 -5.76 5.68 -1.37
N LEU A 87 -6.15 5.58 -0.09
CA LEU A 87 -7.46 6.04 0.36
C LEU A 87 -7.63 7.56 0.21
N GLU A 88 -6.61 8.36 0.58
CA GLU A 88 -6.65 9.82 0.43
C GLU A 88 -6.73 10.25 -1.04
N LEU A 89 -5.95 9.59 -1.92
CA LEU A 89 -5.93 9.84 -3.36
C LEU A 89 -7.26 9.47 -4.04
N SER A 90 -7.93 8.43 -3.56
CA SER A 90 -9.28 8.08 -4.00
C SER A 90 -10.36 8.93 -3.34
N HIS A 91 -10.00 9.91 -2.50
CA HIS A 91 -10.92 10.72 -1.70
C HIS A 91 -11.87 9.91 -0.82
N PHE A 92 -11.45 8.71 -0.42
CA PHE A 92 -12.31 7.74 0.28
C PHE A 92 -13.60 7.45 -0.50
N GLU A 93 -13.53 7.44 -1.84
CA GLU A 93 -14.67 7.13 -2.69
C GLU A 93 -14.60 5.73 -3.31
N ASP A 94 -13.39 5.15 -3.41
CA ASP A 94 -13.19 3.80 -3.94
C ASP A 94 -13.56 2.74 -2.88
N GLU A 95 -14.70 2.09 -3.11
CA GLU A 95 -15.25 1.08 -2.22
C GLU A 95 -14.33 -0.14 -2.09
N LYS A 96 -13.61 -0.50 -3.16
CA LYS A 96 -12.70 -1.64 -3.14
C LYS A 96 -11.54 -1.35 -2.19
N LEU A 97 -10.86 -0.22 -2.35
CA LEU A 97 -9.74 0.17 -1.49
C LEU A 97 -10.16 0.28 -0.03
N ILE A 98 -11.36 0.81 0.22
CA ILE A 98 -11.87 0.92 1.58
C ILE A 98 -12.14 -0.46 2.19
N ASN A 99 -12.80 -1.36 1.46
CA ASN A 99 -13.07 -2.70 1.96
C ASN A 99 -11.75 -3.46 2.22
N GLU A 100 -10.78 -3.38 1.30
CA GLU A 100 -9.45 -3.96 1.47
C GLU A 100 -8.75 -3.40 2.73
N PHE A 101 -8.82 -2.09 2.96
CA PHE A 101 -8.29 -1.47 4.19
C PHE A 101 -8.99 -1.97 5.45
N LEU A 102 -10.31 -2.16 5.44
CA LEU A 102 -11.05 -2.67 6.60
C LEU A 102 -10.80 -4.17 6.86
N GLU A 103 -10.43 -4.93 5.83
CA GLU A 103 -10.07 -6.33 5.94
C GLU A 103 -8.69 -6.51 6.61
N ILE A 104 -7.68 -5.71 6.22
CA ILE A 104 -6.33 -5.81 6.84
C ILE A 104 -6.32 -5.49 8.34
N LEU A 105 -7.31 -4.73 8.84
CA LEU A 105 -7.49 -4.48 10.29
C LEU A 105 -7.79 -5.75 11.09
N GLY A 106 -8.18 -6.84 10.42
CA GLY A 106 -8.35 -8.15 11.05
C GLY A 106 -7.03 -8.86 11.37
N GLU A 107 -5.91 -8.37 10.84
CA GLU A 107 -4.59 -8.94 11.06
C GLU A 107 -3.94 -8.38 12.35
N PRO A 108 -3.21 -9.20 13.12
CA PRO A 108 -2.72 -8.82 14.44
C PRO A 108 -1.72 -7.66 14.42
N ASP A 109 -0.97 -7.51 13.34
CA ASP A 109 0.12 -6.53 13.22
C ASP A 109 -0.37 -5.14 12.73
N PHE A 110 -1.69 -4.95 12.57
CA PHE A 110 -2.32 -3.67 12.25
C PHE A 110 -2.97 -2.97 13.45
N ASP A 111 -2.67 -3.40 14.68
CA ASP A 111 -3.21 -2.81 15.92
C ASP A 111 -2.72 -1.38 16.21
N MET A 112 -1.67 -0.93 15.51
CA MET A 112 -1.14 0.44 15.59
C MET A 112 -2.05 1.50 14.93
N ILE A 113 -3.02 1.10 14.10
CA ILE A 113 -3.93 2.04 13.44
C ILE A 113 -4.91 2.62 14.47
N SER A 114 -5.00 3.96 14.50
CA SER A 114 -5.87 4.66 15.46
C SER A 114 -7.35 4.33 15.26
N LYS A 115 -8.10 4.28 16.37
CA LYS A 115 -9.56 4.08 16.33
C LYS A 115 -10.26 5.20 15.54
N GLU A 116 -9.72 6.41 15.57
CA GLU A 116 -10.22 7.55 14.81
C GLU A 116 -10.15 7.30 13.31
N HIS A 117 -9.00 6.82 12.80
CA HIS A 117 -8.84 6.50 11.38
C HIS A 117 -9.73 5.32 10.96
N ILE A 118 -9.79 4.27 11.78
CA ILE A 118 -10.66 3.12 11.54
C ILE A 118 -12.12 3.58 11.43
N LYS A 119 -12.60 4.42 12.37
CA LYS A 119 -13.96 4.96 12.35
C LYS A 119 -14.22 5.87 11.16
N LEU A 120 -13.25 6.70 10.77
CA LEU A 120 -13.36 7.55 9.58
C LEU A 120 -13.62 6.70 8.34
N VAL A 121 -12.80 5.68 8.11
CA VAL A 121 -12.90 4.82 6.93
C VAL A 121 -14.19 3.99 6.95
N ALA A 122 -14.55 3.41 8.10
CA ALA A 122 -15.79 2.65 8.23
C ALA A 122 -17.04 3.51 7.97
N ASN A 123 -17.07 4.75 8.48
CA ASN A 123 -18.19 5.66 8.22
C ASN A 123 -18.33 6.01 6.74
N LYS A 124 -17.22 6.14 5.99
CA LYS A 124 -17.25 6.42 4.55
C LYS A 124 -17.97 5.35 3.74
N VAL A 125 -17.83 4.08 4.13
CA VAL A 125 -18.60 2.99 3.52
C VAL A 125 -20.06 3.10 3.89
N LEU A 126 -20.37 3.29 5.17
CA LEU A 126 -21.74 3.31 5.67
C LEU A 126 -22.57 4.51 5.17
N GLU A 127 -21.91 5.61 4.78
CA GLU A 127 -22.54 6.73 4.06
C GLU A 127 -23.15 6.28 2.72
N LYS A 128 -22.57 5.25 2.07
CA LYS A 128 -22.98 4.73 0.76
C LYS A 128 -23.77 3.42 0.87
N ASP A 129 -23.32 2.52 1.73
CA ASP A 129 -23.92 1.21 2.02
C ASP A 129 -24.12 1.05 3.54
N PRO A 130 -25.27 1.51 4.07
CA PRO A 130 -25.55 1.44 5.50
C PRO A 130 -25.59 0.01 6.07
N ASP A 131 -25.76 -1.01 5.22
CA ASP A 131 -25.87 -2.41 5.62
C ASP A 131 -24.51 -3.16 5.53
N ASN A 132 -23.42 -2.45 5.24
CA ASN A 132 -22.09 -3.06 5.10
C ASN A 132 -21.61 -3.70 6.42
N THR A 133 -21.66 -5.03 6.45
CA THR A 133 -21.36 -5.81 7.66
C THR A 133 -19.91 -5.72 8.12
N LEU A 134 -18.96 -5.42 7.23
CA LEU A 134 -17.56 -5.24 7.57
C LEU A 134 -17.37 -3.92 8.32
N ALA A 135 -17.84 -2.82 7.74
CA ALA A 135 -17.75 -1.49 8.34
C ALA A 135 -18.49 -1.39 9.68
N MET A 136 -19.65 -2.06 9.82
CA MET A 136 -20.41 -2.11 11.07
C MET A 136 -19.61 -2.67 12.27
N LYS A 137 -18.58 -3.49 12.04
CA LYS A 137 -17.72 -4.02 13.13
C LYS A 137 -16.92 -2.92 13.82
N TYR A 138 -16.64 -1.84 13.11
CA TYR A 138 -15.64 -0.85 13.48
C TYR A 138 -16.21 0.48 14.00
N ILE A 139 -17.52 0.69 13.90
CA ILE A 139 -18.20 1.90 14.37
C ILE A 139 -18.67 1.85 15.83
N LYS A 140 -18.52 0.71 16.51
CA LYS A 140 -18.94 0.54 17.90
C LYS A 140 -18.07 1.30 18.92
#